data_AF-A0A958TBK1-F1
#
_entry.id   AF-A0A958TBK1-F1
#
_cell.length_a   1.000
_cell.length_b   1.000
_cell.length_c   1.000
_cell.angle_alpha   90.00
_cell.angle_beta   90.00
_cell.angle_gamma   90.00
#
_symmetry.space_group_name_H-M   'P 1'
#
loop_
_entity.id
_entity.type
_entity.pdbx_description
1 polymer ?
#
loop_
_entity_poly.entity_id
_entity_poly.type
_entity_poly.pdbx_seq_one_letter_code
_entity_poly.pdbx_strand_id
1 'polypeptide(L)' 'RYGKLLKELAPSGPGWDGTFNGAPVPSDDYWFRIEYDQDGAAKVFTGHFTLKR' A
#
# COMPACT_ATOMS: atom_id res chain seq x y z
N ARG A 1 -15.43 7.95 3.34
CA ARG A 1 -15.65 6.49 3.20
C ARG A 1 -14.27 5.85 3.25
N TYR A 2 -13.95 5.09 4.30
CA TYR A 2 -12.65 4.41 4.39
C TYR A 2 -12.61 3.30 3.35
N GLY A 3 -11.57 3.31 2.51
CA GLY A 3 -11.34 2.24 1.54
C GLY A 3 -11.13 0.88 2.23
N LYS A 4 -11.13 -0.20 1.44
CA LYS A 4 -10.84 -1.54 1.96
C LYS A 4 -9.32 -1.70 2.12
N LEU A 5 -8.85 -2.08 3.31
CA LEU A 5 -7.44 -2.45 3.50
C LEU A 5 -7.14 -3.70 2.65
N LEU A 6 -6.22 -3.56 1.69
CA LEU A 6 -5.83 -4.65 0.81
C LEU A 6 -4.67 -5.46 1.40
N LYS A 7 -3.62 -4.78 1.85
CA LYS A 7 -2.41 -5.45 2.32
C LYS A 7 -1.64 -4.55 3.29
N GLU A 8 -1.04 -5.18 4.30
CA GLU A 8 0.02 -4.59 5.11
C GLU A 8 1.34 -5.26 4.70
N LEU A 9 2.38 -4.45 4.50
CA LEU A 9 3.67 -4.89 4.00
C LEU A 9 4.76 -4.53 5.01
N ALA A 10 5.67 -5.46 5.27
CA ALA A 10 6.89 -5.15 5.99
C ALA A 10 7.86 -4.38 5.06
N PRO A 11 8.61 -3.38 5.54
CA PRO A 11 9.56 -2.63 4.73
C PRO A 11 10.63 -3.51 4.06
N SER A 12 11.00 -4.63 4.70
CA SER A 12 11.98 -5.60 4.21
C SER A 12 11.34 -6.81 3.50
N GLY A 13 10.02 -6.83 3.37
CA GLY A 13 9.27 -7.94 2.76
C GLY A 13 9.10 -7.80 1.25
N PRO A 14 8.64 -8.85 0.57
CA PRO A 14 8.16 -8.74 -0.79
C PRO A 14 7.01 -7.72 -0.85
N GLY A 15 7.07 -6.83 -1.84
CA GLY A 15 6.04 -5.81 -2.06
C GLY A 15 4.70 -6.39 -2.48
N TRP A 16 3.77 -5.51 -2.88
CA TRP A 16 2.49 -5.93 -3.42
C TRP A 16 2.55 -6.14 -4.93
N ASP A 17 2.05 -7.28 -5.41
CA ASP A 17 2.07 -7.71 -6.81
C ASP A 17 0.75 -7.45 -7.56
N GLY A 18 -0.20 -6.75 -6.94
CA GLY A 18 -1.52 -6.51 -7.52
C GLY A 18 -2.53 -7.64 -7.27
N THR A 19 -2.30 -8.51 -6.28
CA THR A 19 -3.26 -9.54 -5.85
C THR A 19 -3.82 -9.29 -4.45
N PHE A 20 -5.11 -9.54 -4.24
CA PHE A 20 -5.77 -9.50 -2.94
C PHE A 20 -6.37 -10.88 -2.66
N ASN A 21 -5.96 -11.52 -1.56
CA ASN A 21 -6.37 -12.89 -1.21
C ASN A 21 -6.17 -13.91 -2.34
N GLY A 22 -5.06 -13.80 -3.08
CA GLY A 22 -4.74 -14.68 -4.20
C GLY A 22 -5.51 -14.39 -5.50
N ALA A 23 -6.44 -13.43 -5.48
CA ALA A 23 -7.16 -12.99 -6.67
C ALA A 23 -6.58 -11.67 -7.21
N PRO A 24 -6.42 -11.52 -8.53
CA PRO A 24 -6.04 -10.26 -9.15
C PRO A 24 -7.05 -9.15 -8.83
N VAL A 25 -6.57 -7.97 -8.43
CA VAL A 25 -7.44 -6.79 -8.29
C VAL A 25 -7.59 -6.04 -9.62
N PRO A 26 -8.63 -5.20 -9.78
CA PRO A 26 -8.85 -4.40 -10.99
C PRO A 26 -7.71 -3.42 -11.32
N SER A 27 -7.60 -3.03 -12.58
CA SER A 27 -6.74 -1.90 -12.99
C SER A 27 -7.45 -0.61 -12.60
N ASP A 28 -7.00 0.03 -11.52
CA ASP A 28 -7.63 1.19 -10.89
C ASP A 28 -6.59 1.99 -10.07
N ASP A 29 -7.00 3.07 -9.43
CA ASP A 29 -6.20 3.85 -8.50
C ASP A 29 -6.23 3.27 -7.08
N TYR A 30 -5.03 3.08 -6.52
CA TYR A 30 -4.82 2.50 -5.20
C TYR A 30 -4.09 3.48 -4.29
N TRP A 31 -4.60 3.68 -3.08
CA TRP A 31 -3.96 4.49 -2.05
C TRP A 31 -3.07 3.65 -1.14
N PHE A 32 -1.98 4.24 -0.67
CA PHE A 32 -1.11 3.64 0.33
C PHE A 32 -0.76 4.66 1.44
N ARG A 33 -0.41 4.11 2.61
CA ARG A 33 0.07 4.86 3.77
C ARG A 33 1.27 4.14 4.35
N ILE A 34 2.37 4.86 4.53
CA ILE A 34 3.60 4.39 5.16
C ILE A 34 3.76 5.15 6.46
N GLU A 35 3.92 4.41 7.55
CA GLU A 35 4.35 4.94 8.83
C GLU A 35 5.83 4.57 9.02
N TYR A 36 6.67 5.55 9.31
CA TYR A 36 8.10 5.31 9.53
C TYR A 36 8.68 6.33 10.51
N ASP A 37 9.67 5.90 11.28
CA ASP A 37 10.43 6.79 12.13
C ASP A 37 11.57 7.45 11.34
N GLN A 38 11.66 8.77 11.43
CA GLN A 38 12.77 9.54 10.89
C GLN A 38 13.33 10.43 12.00
N ASP A 39 14.60 10.19 12.36
CA ASP A 39 15.33 10.94 13.39
C ASP A 39 14.62 10.96 14.76
N GLY A 40 13.98 9.84 15.12
CA GLY A 40 13.23 9.69 16.37
C GLY A 40 11.84 10.35 16.37
N ALA A 41 11.39 10.87 15.23
CA ALA A 41 10.03 11.37 15.03
C ALA A 41 9.24 10.44 14.11
N ALA A 42 8.08 9.99 14.58
CA ALA A 42 7.13 9.23 13.77
C ALA A 42 6.58 10.11 12.64
N LYS A 43 6.70 9.64 11.40
CA LYS A 43 6.20 10.30 10.20
C LYS A 43 5.24 9.40 9.44
N VAL A 44 4.35 10.05 8.70
CA VAL A 44 3.36 9.41 7.84
C VAL A 44 3.52 9.95 6.43
N PHE A 45 3.66 9.04 5.48
CA PHE A 45 3.62 9.36 4.05
C PHE A 45 2.43 8.65 3.41
N THR A 46 1.60 9.41 2.71
CA THR A 46 0.43 8.89 1.98
C THR A 46 0.53 9.26 0.52
N GLY A 47 0.11 8.36 -0.35
CA GLY A 47 0.09 8.59 -1.79
C GLY A 47 -0.89 7.65 -2.50
N HIS A 48 -0.86 7.71 -3.82
CA HIS A 48 -1.58 6.75 -4.66
C HIS A 48 -0.77 6.39 -5.90
N PHE A 49 -1.13 5.27 -6.50
CA PHE A 49 -0.64 4.87 -7.80
C PHE A 49 -1.77 4.18 -8.58
N THR A 50 -1.71 4.28 -9.90
CA THR A 50 -2.61 3.53 -10.78
C THR A 50 -1.99 2.18 -11.10
N LEU A 51 -2.70 1.10 -10.80
CA LEU A 51 -2.30 -0.23 -11.27
C LEU A 51 -2.70 -0.38 -12.73
N LYS A 52 -1.71 -0.42 -13.64
CA LYS A 52 -1.91 -0.71 -15.07
C LYS A 52 -1.60 -2.18 -15.36
N ARG A 53 -2.33 -2.77 -16.31
CA ARG A 53 -2.08 -4.11 -16.87
C ARG A 53 -1.65 -4.03 -18.31
#